data_AF-A0AAQ0CUH6-F1
#
_entry.id   AF-A0AAQ0CUH6-F1
#
_cell.length_a   1.000
_cell.length_b   1.000
_cell.length_c   1.000
_cell.angle_alpha   90.00
_cell.angle_beta   90.00
_cell.angle_gamma   90.00
#
_symmetry.space_group_name_H-M   'P 1'
#
loop_
_entity.id
_entity.type
_entity.pdbx_description
1 polymer ?
#
loop_
_entity_poly.entity_id
_entity_poly.type
_entity_poly.pdbx_seq_one_letter_code
_entity_poly.pdbx_strand_id
1 'polypeptide(L)'
;MEYYAKLCGANVRNGHEVRLQLFDGTGELRAQRYFSYYVNSATERELVDGVGGIIFYDSSSSDVMQLLAIPPTKWDWIRARLPLF
;
A
#
# COMPACT_ATOMS: atom_id res chain seq x y z
N MET A 1 -8.17 -10.36 -15.35
CA MET A 1 -6.90 -10.66 -14.66
C MET A 1 -7.15 -10.38 -13.20
N GLU A 2 -6.97 -11.36 -12.33
CA GLU A 2 -7.33 -11.28 -10.91
C GLU A 2 -6.12 -10.82 -10.09
N TYR A 3 -6.36 -9.96 -9.09
CA TYR A 3 -5.35 -9.42 -8.20
C TYR A 3 -5.81 -9.56 -6.76
N TYR A 4 -4.89 -9.78 -5.83
CA TYR A 4 -5.19 -9.78 -4.40
C TYR A 4 -4.17 -8.94 -3.64
N ALA A 5 -4.66 -8.26 -2.60
CA ALA A 5 -3.84 -7.45 -1.71
C ALA A 5 -3.55 -8.20 -0.40
N LYS A 6 -2.34 -8.03 0.12
CA LYS A 6 -1.96 -8.45 1.48
C LYS A 6 -1.44 -7.25 2.25
N LEU A 7 -1.87 -7.16 3.51
CA LEU A 7 -1.39 -6.21 4.51
C LEU A 7 -0.52 -6.95 5.51
N CYS A 8 0.70 -6.47 5.76
CA CYS A 8 1.62 -7.08 6.72
C CYS A 8 2.34 -6.03 7.57
N GLY A 9 2.31 -6.24 8.89
CA GLY A 9 3.20 -5.62 9.87
C GLY A 9 2.81 -4.21 10.31
N ALA A 10 2.68 -4.03 11.62
CA ALA A 10 2.91 -2.76 12.29
C ALA A 10 4.25 -2.91 13.02
N ASN A 11 5.30 -2.22 12.58
CA ASN A 11 6.57 -2.22 13.31
C ASN A 11 6.42 -1.30 14.52
N VAL A 12 6.20 -1.85 15.72
CA VAL A 12 5.89 -1.09 16.94
C VAL A 12 7.04 -0.15 17.38
N ARG A 13 8.29 -0.39 16.97
CA ARG A 13 9.41 0.53 17.23
C ARG A 13 9.33 1.81 16.39
N ASN A 14 8.78 1.71 15.18
CA ASN A 14 8.49 2.83 14.28
C ASN A 14 6.98 3.09 14.14
N GLY A 15 6.17 2.48 15.02
CA GLY A 15 4.73 2.58 15.30
C GLY A 15 3.69 2.64 14.18
N HIS A 16 4.11 2.91 12.95
CA HIS A 16 3.31 3.67 12.01
C HIS A 16 3.34 3.05 10.61
N GLU A 17 4.40 2.34 10.25
CA GLU A 17 4.58 1.90 8.87
C GLU A 17 3.93 0.55 8.58
N VAL A 18 2.98 0.56 7.64
CA VAL A 18 2.20 -0.59 7.16
C VAL A 18 2.66 -0.95 5.76
N ARG A 19 2.89 -2.24 5.50
CA ARG A 19 3.25 -2.74 4.17
C ARG A 19 2.03 -3.29 3.43
N LEU A 20 1.68 -2.63 2.32
CA LEU A 20 0.69 -3.08 1.34
C LEU A 20 1.39 -3.76 0.16
N GLN A 21 0.98 -4.98 -0.17
CA GLN A 21 1.51 -5.76 -1.29
C GLN A 21 0.39 -6.18 -2.22
N LEU A 22 0.58 -5.98 -3.52
CA LEU A 22 -0.36 -6.39 -4.57
C LEU A 22 0.27 -7.51 -5.39
N PHE A 23 -0.45 -8.63 -5.45
CA PHE A 23 -0.07 -9.82 -6.21
C PHE A 23 -1.05 -10.03 -7.35
N ASP A 24 -0.56 -10.60 -8.45
CA ASP A 24 -1.45 -11.13 -9.49
C ASP A 24 -1.92 -12.55 -9.18
N GLY A 25 -2.81 -13.08 -10.03
CA GLY A 25 -3.34 -14.45 -9.92
C GLY A 25 -2.30 -15.57 -10.03
N THR A 26 -1.05 -15.29 -10.40
CA THR A 26 0.06 -16.26 -10.37
C THR A 26 0.85 -16.22 -9.06
N GLY A 27 0.57 -15.22 -8.21
CA GLY A 27 1.31 -14.95 -6.98
C GLY A 27 2.56 -14.09 -7.18
N GLU A 28 2.77 -13.48 -8.35
CA GLU A 28 3.91 -12.56 -8.56
C GLU A 28 3.65 -11.22 -7.87
N LEU A 29 4.64 -10.70 -7.13
CA LEU A 29 4.58 -9.35 -6.56
C LEU A 29 4.63 -8.29 -7.69
N ARG A 30 3.52 -7.58 -7.86
CA ARG A 30 3.36 -6.54 -8.88
C ARG A 30 3.54 -5.13 -8.35
N ALA A 31 3.15 -4.88 -7.11
CA ALA A 31 3.38 -3.59 -6.45
C ALA A 31 3.55 -3.76 -4.94
N GLN A 32 4.32 -2.85 -4.34
CA GLN A 32 4.50 -2.75 -2.91
C GLN A 32 4.50 -1.28 -2.48
N ARG A 33 3.86 -1.00 -1.36
CA ARG A 33 3.83 0.31 -0.71
C ARG A 33 4.05 0.17 0.79
N TYR A 34 4.75 1.15 1.32
CA TYR A 34 4.83 1.39 2.75
C TYR A 34 4.11 2.71 3.00
N PHE A 35 3.29 2.77 4.03
CA PHE A 35 2.57 3.98 4.40
C PHE A 35 2.47 4.10 5.89
N SER A 36 2.43 5.33 6.39
CA SER A 36 2.27 5.59 7.81
C SER A 36 0.79 5.73 8.20
N TYR A 37 0.36 5.00 9.23
CA TYR A 37 -0.95 5.18 9.86
C TYR A 37 -0.81 5.92 11.20
N TYR A 38 -1.73 6.85 11.47
CA TYR A 38 -1.75 7.61 12.72
C TYR A 38 -2.55 6.83 13.77
N VAL A 39 -1.88 6.35 14.83
CA VAL A 39 -2.50 5.50 15.87
C VAL A 39 -3.50 6.25 16.77
N ASN A 40 -3.52 7.60 16.73
CA ASN A 40 -4.34 8.43 17.62
C ASN A 40 -5.63 8.99 16.98
N SER A 41 -5.97 8.61 15.74
CA SER A 41 -7.31 8.92 15.21
C SER A 41 -8.23 7.74 15.52
N ALA A 42 -9.27 7.97 16.34
CA ALA A 42 -10.35 7.03 16.64
C ALA A 42 -11.23 6.66 15.42
N THR A 43 -10.68 6.80 14.22
CA THR A 43 -11.33 6.57 12.94
C THR A 43 -10.51 5.48 12.24
N GLU A 44 -11.09 4.28 12.17
CA GLU A 44 -10.59 3.24 11.28
C GLU A 44 -10.48 3.82 9.87
N ARG A 45 -9.27 3.86 9.31
CA ARG A 45 -9.05 4.27 7.92
C ARG A 45 -8.92 3.02 7.08
N GLU A 46 -10.06 2.62 6.52
CA GLU A 46 -10.16 1.45 5.64
C GLU A 46 -9.38 1.67 4.35
N LEU A 47 -8.87 0.57 3.78
CA LEU A 47 -8.51 0.53 2.36
C LEU A 47 -9.80 0.60 1.56
N VAL A 48 -9.92 1.58 0.68
CA VAL A 48 -11.13 1.77 -0.12
C VAL A 48 -10.89 1.29 -1.54
N ASP A 49 -11.85 0.54 -2.09
CA ASP A 49 -11.89 0.25 -3.51
C ASP A 49 -12.25 1.52 -4.29
N GLY A 50 -11.26 2.11 -4.97
CA GLY A 50 -11.40 3.33 -5.75
C GLY A 50 -11.53 3.01 -7.24
N VAL A 51 -11.99 4.00 -8.01
CA VAL A 51 -12.04 3.86 -9.48
C VAL A 51 -10.62 3.67 -10.02
N GLY A 52 -10.31 2.45 -10.44
CA GLY A 52 -9.03 2.08 -11.04
C GLY A 52 -7.92 1.74 -10.03
N GLY A 53 -8.22 1.49 -8.74
CA GLY A 53 -7.20 1.06 -7.79
C GLY A 53 -7.60 1.08 -6.33
N ILE A 54 -6.65 0.79 -5.45
CA ILE A 54 -6.83 0.79 -3.99
C ILE A 54 -6.42 2.16 -3.46
N ILE A 55 -7.33 2.82 -2.74
CA ILE A 55 -7.03 4.06 -2.03
C ILE A 55 -6.55 3.70 -0.63
N PHE A 56 -5.40 4.24 -0.23
CA PHE A 56 -4.84 4.08 1.09
C PHE A 56 -4.44 5.43 1.69
N TYR A 57 -4.47 5.48 3.02
CA TYR A 57 -4.10 6.69 3.75
C TYR A 57 -2.63 6.64 4.15
N ASP A 58 -1.88 7.71 3.85
CA ASP A 58 -0.48 7.83 4.25
C ASP A 58 -0.23 9.19 4.95
N SER A 59 -0.07 9.17 6.28
CA SER A 59 0.18 10.40 7.04
C SER A 59 1.56 11.02 6.78
N SER A 60 2.48 10.27 6.19
CA SER A 60 3.84 10.76 5.91
C SER A 60 3.93 11.54 4.60
N SER A 61 2.92 11.39 3.74
CA SER A 61 2.84 12.06 2.44
C SER A 61 2.24 13.46 2.56
N SER A 62 2.65 14.36 1.66
CA SER A 62 2.01 15.68 1.48
C SER A 62 0.57 15.57 1.00
N ASP A 63 0.27 14.51 0.24
CA ASP A 63 -1.09 14.14 -0.13
C ASP A 63 -1.47 12.88 0.66
N VAL A 64 -2.35 13.04 1.63
CA VAL A 64 -2.65 11.97 2.59
C VAL A 64 -3.46 10.83 1.97
N MET A 65 -4.15 11.07 0.85
CA MET A 65 -4.86 10.03 0.11
C MET A 65 -4.01 9.58 -1.07
N GLN A 66 -3.59 8.32 -1.05
CA GLN A 66 -2.74 7.74 -2.08
C GLN A 66 -3.52 6.68 -2.86
N LEU A 67 -3.27 6.62 -4.17
CA LEU A 67 -3.88 5.62 -5.06
C LEU A 67 -2.82 4.61 -5.50
N LEU A 68 -3.08 3.33 -5.23
CA LEU A 68 -2.38 2.21 -5.86
C LEU A 68 -3.20 1.73 -7.06
N ALA A 69 -2.76 2.11 -8.27
CA ALA A 69 -3.46 1.76 -9.50
C ALA A 69 -3.52 0.24 -9.74
N ILE A 70 -4.67 -0.21 -10.28
CA ILE A 70 -4.89 -1.57 -10.76
C ILE A 70 -5.38 -1.47 -12.22
N PRO A 71 -4.64 -2.00 -13.22
CA PRO A 71 -3.39 -2.75 -13.07
C PRO A 71 -2.22 -1.82 -12.65
N PRO A 72 -1.25 -2.36 -11.89
CA PRO A 72 -0.06 -1.61 -11.50
C PRO A 72 0.82 -1.27 -12.71
N THR A 73 1.52 -0.14 -12.62
CA THR A 73 2.40 0.34 -13.68
C THR A 73 3.74 -0.42 -13.68
N LYS A 74 4.50 -0.30 -14.78
CA LYS A 74 5.88 -0.83 -14.83
C LYS A 74 6.79 -0.22 -13.75
N TRP A 75 6.56 1.04 -13.39
CA TRP A 75 7.29 1.71 -12.32
C TRP A 75 6.97 1.10 -10.94
N ASP A 76 5.72 0.68 -10.72
CA ASP A 76 5.34 -0.02 -9.48
C ASP A 76 6.06 -1.34 -9.32
N TRP A 77 6.23 -2.08 -10.42
CA TRP A 77 6.95 -3.34 -10.45
C TRP A 77 8.45 -3.16 -10.12
N ILE A 78 9.07 -2.10 -10.64
CA ILE A 78 10.47 -1.74 -10.36
C ILE A 78 10.61 -1.36 -8.89
N ARG A 79 9.77 -0.43 -8.39
CA ARG A 79 9.80 0.03 -6.99
C ARG A 79 9.60 -1.11 -6.01
N ALA A 80 8.74 -2.09 -6.32
CA ALA A 80 8.49 -3.23 -5.45
C ALA A 80 9.71 -4.14 -5.22
N ARG A 81 10.76 -4.02 -6.06
CA ARG A 81 11.98 -4.84 -6.00
C ARG A 81 13.20 -4.07 -5.47
N LEU A 82 13.06 -2.77 -5.25
CA LEU A 82 14.10 -1.97 -4.64
C LEU A 82 13.99 -2.09 -3.11
N PRO A 83 15.09 -2.35 -2.38
CA PRO A 83 15.10 -2.23 -0.94
C PRO A 83 14.77 -0.78 -0.54
N LEU A 84 14.00 -0.63 0.54
CA LEU A 84 13.70 0.67 1.15
C LEU A 84 14.99 1.45 1.36
N PHE A 85 15.02 2.71 0.91
CA PHE A 85 16.06 3.67 1.26
C PHE A 85 15.88 4.13 2.72
#